data_AF-A0AAD5XNC9-F1
#
_entry.id   AF-A0AAD5XNC9-F1
#
_cell.length_a   1.000
_cell.length_b   1.000
_cell.length_c   1.000
_cell.angle_alpha   90.00
_cell.angle_beta   90.00
_cell.angle_gamma   90.00
#
_symmetry.space_group_name_H-M   'P 1'
#
loop_
_entity.id
_entity.type
_entity.pdbx_description
1 polymer ?
#
loop_
_entity_poly.entity_id
_entity_poly.type
_entity_poly.pdbx_seq_one_letter_code
_entity_poly.pdbx_strand_id
1 'polypeptide(L)'
;MEAAKTPLNEEDAERGQRLQIDEKRQLFRGKEGISWTVRLSLVLPFLLAIVFSLIGVAVTLIWVSSLNNIRDYTVSTAQETISALATDLLTSTGSRVDTSIETFLAEKVEAVNVVDSMKKIGLLRPPSLDEYYQAFFSMVRQNIYISTMAYADAEQMTYLAITRPGDGYINYELVLNSNATCIVCNRTSTPPGMKVYSNASMDGVPGPQVMAKPYDFRARPWYVNCTRANATIWTDPYPFTNGALGVSLVMPVYSTKTPGAIAGAYHLDVTIAPLSLFLKNIVALEGGYASLVTHDNKLFASASDQPLDDGHGALLSAFTSQDPFTNRTIVLVNQDQSTGNTNATIKDSRYWFTYQSFKSADASTPSFLVTSISGREAVEYTAPVDNLAENFQSVLVSAIRTSAIITTAFIVAGFLFILAFVFGIILRPLEDLQDNMMKATKFDFFTLLETASSASRLSEINMLQYVFRKMISAFASTLQANAQMTRRGDASTSGRQARSQSVSQAI
;
A
#
# COMPACT_ATOMS: atom_id res chain seq x y z
N MET A 1 17.10 -27.63 103.60
CA MET A 1 16.91 -26.85 102.36
C MET A 1 18.01 -25.80 102.33
N GLU A 2 19.25 -26.16 102.02
CA GLU A 2 19.71 -26.63 100.70
C GLU A 2 19.55 -25.54 99.64
N ALA A 3 20.63 -24.81 99.36
CA ALA A 3 21.34 -24.92 98.09
C ALA A 3 22.52 -23.94 98.08
N ALA A 4 23.72 -24.51 98.16
CA ALA A 4 24.93 -23.88 97.69
C ALA A 4 24.82 -23.65 96.17
N LYS A 5 25.32 -22.51 95.67
CA LYS A 5 25.74 -22.38 94.28
C LYS A 5 27.16 -21.81 94.20
N THR A 6 27.95 -22.63 93.54
CA THR A 6 29.36 -22.67 93.19
C THR A 6 29.77 -21.56 92.18
N PRO A 7 31.08 -21.40 91.88
CA PRO A 7 31.66 -20.21 91.26
C PRO A 7 31.52 -20.18 89.73
N LEU A 8 31.93 -19.04 89.16
CA LEU A 8 32.00 -18.70 87.73
C LEU A 8 32.19 -19.89 86.79
N ASN A 9 31.25 -20.07 85.86
CA ASN A 9 31.45 -20.88 84.65
C ASN A 9 31.98 -20.00 83.52
N GLU A 10 33.03 -20.49 82.87
CA GLU A 10 33.75 -19.97 81.71
C GLU A 10 32.93 -19.93 80.40
N GLU A 11 31.61 -20.10 80.45
CA GLU A 11 30.75 -20.26 79.26
C GLU A 11 29.92 -19.01 78.90
N ASP A 12 29.82 -18.01 79.77
CA ASP A 12 29.13 -16.75 79.48
C ASP A 12 30.02 -15.72 78.74
N ALA A 13 31.27 -16.09 78.39
CA ALA A 13 32.23 -15.24 77.69
C ALA A 13 32.16 -15.31 76.15
N GLU A 14 31.30 -16.17 75.57
CA GLU A 14 31.29 -16.47 74.13
C GLU A 14 30.05 -15.98 73.35
N ARG A 15 29.29 -14.99 73.87
CA ARG A 15 28.09 -14.48 73.18
C ARG A 15 28.25 -13.15 72.43
N GLY A 16 29.45 -12.58 72.37
CA GLY A 16 29.77 -11.50 71.45
C GLY A 16 30.51 -12.05 70.24
N GLN A 17 29.92 -12.02 69.04
CA GLN A 17 30.66 -12.32 67.80
C GLN A 17 31.87 -11.37 67.71
N ARG A 18 33.05 -11.83 68.15
CA ARG A 18 34.30 -11.10 67.96
C ARG A 18 34.59 -11.10 66.46
N LEU A 19 34.55 -9.91 65.86
CA LEU A 19 35.07 -9.69 64.51
C LEU A 19 36.50 -10.27 64.45
N GLN A 20 36.76 -11.20 63.53
CA GLN A 20 38.10 -11.77 63.37
C GLN A 20 39.06 -10.67 62.90
N ILE A 21 40.21 -10.54 63.54
CA ILE A 21 41.19 -9.47 63.29
C ILE A 21 42.30 -10.01 62.38
N ASP A 22 42.62 -9.27 61.31
CA ASP A 22 43.87 -9.46 60.57
C ASP A 22 44.93 -8.51 61.14
N GLU A 23 45.77 -9.03 62.04
CA GLU A 23 46.80 -8.23 62.71
C GLU A 23 47.87 -7.68 61.75
N LYS A 24 48.13 -8.36 60.62
CA LYS A 24 49.13 -7.91 59.65
C LYS A 24 48.65 -6.70 58.85
N ARG A 25 47.34 -6.61 58.60
CA ARG A 25 46.73 -5.51 57.84
C ARG A 25 46.05 -4.45 58.71
N GLN A 26 45.92 -4.68 60.01
CA GLN A 26 45.20 -3.80 60.96
C GLN A 26 43.74 -3.57 60.56
N LEU A 27 43.06 -4.65 60.14
CA LEU A 27 41.67 -4.62 59.64
C LEU A 27 40.84 -5.72 60.32
N PHE A 28 39.54 -5.50 60.43
CA PHE A 28 38.57 -6.57 60.71
C PHE A 28 38.29 -7.37 59.44
N ARG A 29 38.39 -8.71 59.49
CA ARG A 29 38.00 -9.60 58.39
C ARG A 29 36.48 -9.58 58.23
N GLY A 30 36.01 -8.94 57.16
CA GLY A 30 34.64 -9.08 56.68
C GLY A 30 34.39 -10.46 56.05
N LYS A 31 33.13 -10.82 55.85
CA LYS A 31 32.71 -12.15 55.33
C LYS A 31 33.19 -12.48 53.90
N GLU A 32 33.75 -11.53 53.14
CA GLU A 32 34.27 -11.76 51.79
C GLU A 32 35.58 -10.98 51.56
N GLY A 33 36.61 -11.65 51.05
CA GLY A 33 38.02 -11.23 51.09
C GLY A 33 38.47 -10.09 50.17
N ILE A 34 37.60 -9.13 49.82
CA ILE A 34 37.95 -7.99 48.94
C ILE A 34 37.78 -6.68 49.71
N SER A 35 38.90 -6.03 50.05
CA SER A 35 38.92 -4.71 50.69
C SER A 35 39.14 -3.62 49.65
N TRP A 36 38.18 -2.69 49.52
CA TRP A 36 38.24 -1.60 48.54
C TRP A 36 38.88 -0.35 49.16
N THR A 37 39.70 0.38 48.40
CA THR A 37 40.21 1.68 48.86
C THR A 37 39.16 2.77 48.69
N VAL A 38 39.15 3.79 49.56
CA VAL A 38 38.21 4.92 49.50
C VAL A 38 38.30 5.63 48.13
N ARG A 39 39.50 5.77 47.57
CA ARG A 39 39.69 6.33 46.22
C ARG A 39 39.04 5.47 45.14
N LEU A 40 39.24 4.15 45.19
CA LEU A 40 38.67 3.24 44.21
C LEU A 40 37.14 3.17 44.35
N SER A 41 36.61 3.15 45.56
CA SER A 41 35.16 3.12 45.81
C SER A 41 34.44 4.42 45.52
N LEU A 42 35.10 5.58 45.62
CA LEU A 42 34.53 6.85 45.17
C LEU A 42 34.59 6.98 43.65
N VAL A 43 35.74 6.72 43.02
CA VAL A 43 35.95 7.04 41.60
C VAL A 43 35.32 6.00 40.66
N LEU A 44 35.37 4.71 41.00
CA LEU A 44 34.87 3.62 40.16
C LEU A 44 33.37 3.73 39.82
N PRO A 45 32.44 4.00 40.76
CA PRO A 45 31.02 4.13 40.42
C PRO A 45 30.74 5.32 39.50
N PHE A 46 31.44 6.46 39.66
CA PHE A 46 31.29 7.59 38.74
C PHE A 46 31.84 7.29 37.34
N LEU A 47 32.99 6.62 37.25
CA LEU A 47 33.53 6.19 35.95
C LEU A 47 32.60 5.20 35.26
N LEU A 48 32.07 4.22 36.00
CA LEU A 48 31.09 3.28 35.48
C LEU A 48 29.79 3.98 35.05
N ALA A 49 29.33 5.01 35.78
CA ALA A 49 28.17 5.83 35.40
C ALA A 49 28.36 6.50 34.04
N ILE A 50 29.52 7.12 33.84
CA ILE A 50 29.87 7.83 32.61
C ILE A 50 29.96 6.83 31.46
N VAL A 51 30.68 5.72 31.64
CA VAL A 51 30.83 4.70 30.60
C VAL A 51 29.46 4.10 30.22
N PHE A 52 28.62 3.78 31.20
CA PHE A 52 27.29 3.23 30.96
C PHE A 52 26.38 4.24 30.24
N SER A 53 26.43 5.51 30.63
CA SER A 53 25.69 6.58 29.96
C SER A 53 26.15 6.77 28.52
N LEU A 54 27.47 6.75 28.27
CA LEU A 54 28.03 6.84 26.92
C LEU A 54 27.62 5.65 26.06
N ILE A 55 27.60 4.43 26.60
CA ILE A 55 27.11 3.25 25.89
C ILE A 55 25.62 3.39 25.57
N GLY A 56 24.79 3.84 26.53
CA GLY A 56 23.36 4.06 26.29
C GLY A 56 23.07 5.09 25.19
N VAL A 57 23.84 6.19 25.19
CA VAL A 57 23.77 7.22 24.13
C VAL A 57 24.25 6.68 22.78
N ALA A 58 25.35 5.93 22.75
CA ALA A 58 25.87 5.34 21.51
C ALA A 58 24.87 4.34 20.91
N VAL A 59 24.30 3.46 21.73
CA VAL A 59 23.30 2.47 21.30
C VAL A 59 22.05 3.16 20.76
N THR A 60 21.58 4.23 21.40
CA THR A 60 20.43 4.99 20.87
C THR A 60 20.71 5.67 19.55
N LEU A 61 21.87 6.31 19.42
CA LEU A 61 22.25 6.95 18.15
C LEU A 61 22.32 5.91 17.02
N ILE A 62 22.90 4.74 17.28
CA ILE A 62 22.95 3.63 16.32
C ILE A 62 21.54 3.15 15.97
N TRP A 63 20.67 2.94 16.96
CA TRP A 63 19.30 2.51 16.75
C TRP A 63 18.47 3.51 15.95
N VAL A 64 18.54 4.80 16.30
CA VAL A 64 17.82 5.87 15.59
C VAL A 64 18.31 5.99 14.15
N SER A 65 19.63 5.96 13.94
CA SER A 65 20.23 5.97 12.60
C SER A 65 19.77 4.77 11.78
N SER A 66 19.79 3.57 12.37
CA SER A 66 19.33 2.35 11.71
C SER A 66 17.84 2.42 11.33
N LEU A 67 16.99 2.96 12.21
CA LEU A 67 15.56 3.11 11.92
C LEU A 67 15.30 4.11 10.79
N ASN A 68 16.05 5.21 10.74
CA ASN A 68 15.95 6.17 9.62
C ASN A 68 16.41 5.54 8.30
N ASN A 69 17.49 4.78 8.29
CA ASN A 69 17.95 4.08 7.08
C ASN A 69 16.93 3.02 6.62
N ILE A 70 16.33 2.28 7.56
CA ILE A 70 15.26 1.31 7.24
C ILE A 70 14.05 2.04 6.66
N ARG A 71 13.65 3.18 7.23
CA ARG A 71 12.56 4.01 6.70
C ARG A 71 12.83 4.40 5.25
N ASP A 72 13.98 4.99 4.98
CA ASP A 72 14.30 5.53 3.66
C ASP A 72 14.39 4.39 2.63
N TYR A 73 15.00 3.26 3.01
CA TYR A 73 15.05 2.06 2.17
C TYR A 73 13.66 1.50 1.90
N THR A 74 12.84 1.28 2.94
CA THR A 74 11.50 0.69 2.78
C THR A 74 10.57 1.60 1.97
N VAL A 75 10.60 2.91 2.19
CA VAL A 75 9.79 3.87 1.40
C VAL A 75 10.23 3.87 -0.05
N SER A 76 11.54 3.92 -0.33
CA SER A 76 12.06 3.88 -1.71
C SER A 76 11.69 2.57 -2.40
N THR A 77 11.92 1.42 -1.76
CA THR A 77 11.59 0.11 -2.33
C THR A 77 10.08 -0.07 -2.53
N ALA A 78 9.25 0.44 -1.61
CA ALA A 78 7.80 0.43 -1.77
C ALA A 78 7.34 1.28 -2.96
N GLN A 79 7.91 2.47 -3.13
CA GLN A 79 7.63 3.34 -4.27
C GLN A 79 8.03 2.68 -5.60
N GLU A 80 9.21 2.08 -5.69
CA GLU A 80 9.65 1.37 -6.90
C GLU A 80 8.76 0.18 -7.24
N THR A 81 8.47 -0.67 -6.25
CA THR A 81 7.67 -1.89 -6.46
C THR A 81 6.24 -1.56 -6.88
N ILE A 82 5.62 -0.56 -6.26
CA ILE A 82 4.25 -0.19 -6.59
C ILE A 82 4.19 0.64 -7.87
N SER A 83 5.21 1.46 -8.18
CA SER A 83 5.31 2.11 -9.50
C SER A 83 5.43 1.08 -10.62
N ALA A 84 6.20 0.01 -10.40
CA ALA A 84 6.25 -1.12 -11.33
C ALA A 84 4.87 -1.80 -11.46
N LEU A 85 4.22 -2.14 -10.33
CA LEU A 85 2.89 -2.73 -10.34
C LEU A 85 1.83 -1.84 -11.02
N ALA A 86 1.88 -0.53 -10.77
CA ALA A 86 1.00 0.45 -11.40
C ALA A 86 1.25 0.53 -12.91
N THR A 87 2.51 0.43 -13.33
CA THR A 87 2.88 0.35 -14.76
C THR A 87 2.37 -0.93 -15.39
N ASP A 88 2.50 -2.05 -14.70
CA ASP A 88 2.01 -3.35 -15.17
C ASP A 88 0.48 -3.34 -15.26
N LEU A 89 -0.21 -2.80 -14.26
CA LEU A 89 -1.65 -2.62 -14.28
C LEU A 89 -2.09 -1.72 -15.44
N LEU A 90 -1.45 -0.57 -15.61
CA LEU A 90 -1.72 0.35 -16.72
C LEU A 90 -1.54 -0.34 -18.08
N THR A 91 -0.41 -1.02 -18.27
CA THR A 91 -0.09 -1.69 -19.54
C THR A 91 -1.01 -2.87 -19.79
N SER A 92 -1.39 -3.61 -18.74
CA SER A 92 -2.34 -4.71 -18.82
C SER A 92 -3.75 -4.24 -19.16
N THR A 93 -4.23 -3.16 -18.53
CA THR A 93 -5.51 -2.53 -18.87
C THR A 93 -5.51 -2.08 -20.34
N GLY A 94 -4.45 -1.38 -20.76
CA GLY A 94 -4.29 -0.93 -22.15
C GLY A 94 -4.31 -2.09 -23.14
N SER A 95 -3.46 -3.08 -22.93
CA SER A 95 -3.38 -4.27 -23.77
C SER A 95 -4.72 -5.02 -23.84
N ARG A 96 -5.48 -5.09 -22.74
CA ARG A 96 -6.82 -5.70 -22.76
C ARG A 96 -7.80 -4.89 -23.58
N VAL A 97 -7.84 -3.57 -23.44
CA VAL A 97 -8.68 -2.69 -24.25
C VAL A 97 -8.36 -2.87 -25.73
N ASP A 98 -7.07 -2.82 -26.08
CA ASP A 98 -6.61 -2.91 -27.46
C ASP A 98 -6.94 -4.28 -28.07
N THR A 99 -6.61 -5.37 -27.38
CA THR A 99 -6.94 -6.74 -27.80
C THR A 99 -8.44 -6.93 -27.96
N SER A 100 -9.25 -6.35 -27.06
CA SER A 100 -10.71 -6.46 -27.13
C SER A 100 -11.27 -5.72 -28.34
N ILE A 101 -10.74 -4.55 -28.69
CA ILE A 101 -11.13 -3.79 -29.88
C ILE A 101 -10.72 -4.54 -31.15
N GLU A 102 -9.49 -5.06 -31.22
CA GLU A 102 -9.03 -5.84 -32.37
C GLU A 102 -9.90 -7.08 -32.60
N THR A 103 -10.18 -7.81 -31.52
CA THR A 103 -11.07 -8.97 -31.55
C THR A 103 -12.47 -8.56 -32.00
N PHE A 104 -13.02 -7.49 -31.44
CA PHE A 104 -14.33 -6.96 -31.81
C PHE A 104 -14.43 -6.68 -33.31
N LEU A 105 -13.43 -6.02 -33.89
CA LEU A 105 -13.39 -5.66 -35.31
C LEU A 105 -13.23 -6.92 -36.19
N ALA A 106 -12.32 -7.82 -35.82
CA ALA A 106 -12.07 -9.07 -36.54
C ALA A 106 -13.33 -9.96 -36.60
N GLU A 107 -14.06 -10.08 -35.50
CA GLU A 107 -15.32 -10.80 -35.44
C GLU A 107 -16.37 -10.27 -36.43
N LYS A 108 -16.43 -8.95 -36.66
CA LYS A 108 -17.39 -8.37 -37.62
C LYS A 108 -16.99 -8.63 -39.07
N VAL A 109 -15.69 -8.60 -39.36
CA VAL A 109 -15.16 -9.03 -40.66
C VAL A 109 -15.58 -10.47 -40.93
N GLU A 110 -15.44 -11.35 -39.94
CA GLU A 110 -15.82 -12.75 -40.09
C GLU A 110 -17.34 -12.93 -40.27
N ALA A 111 -18.16 -12.14 -39.58
CA ALA A 111 -19.62 -12.17 -39.78
C ALA A 111 -20.02 -11.87 -41.24
N VAL A 112 -19.34 -10.92 -41.90
CA VAL A 112 -19.60 -10.61 -43.32
C VAL A 112 -19.02 -11.70 -44.25
N ASN A 113 -17.85 -12.27 -43.92
CA ASN A 113 -17.27 -13.39 -44.66
C ASN A 113 -18.18 -14.63 -44.66
N VAL A 114 -18.88 -14.89 -43.55
CA VAL A 114 -19.86 -15.98 -43.44
C VAL A 114 -20.99 -15.77 -44.44
N VAL A 115 -21.54 -14.56 -44.54
CA VAL A 115 -22.60 -14.21 -45.52
C VAL A 115 -22.12 -14.43 -46.95
N ASP A 116 -20.91 -13.98 -47.27
CA ASP A 116 -20.30 -14.20 -48.59
C ASP A 116 -20.13 -15.68 -48.92
N SER A 117 -19.65 -16.45 -47.95
CA SER A 117 -19.47 -17.89 -48.07
C SER A 117 -20.80 -18.58 -48.31
N MET A 118 -21.86 -18.20 -47.58
CA MET A 118 -23.22 -18.69 -47.79
C MET A 118 -23.73 -18.40 -49.21
N LYS A 119 -23.44 -17.20 -49.77
CA LYS A 119 -23.75 -16.91 -51.18
C LYS A 119 -22.95 -17.81 -52.12
N LYS A 120 -21.63 -17.95 -51.92
CA LYS A 120 -20.74 -18.74 -52.78
C LYS A 120 -21.14 -20.21 -52.87
N ILE A 121 -21.63 -20.81 -51.77
CA ILE A 121 -22.13 -22.19 -51.76
C ILE A 121 -23.61 -22.31 -52.17
N GLY A 122 -24.24 -21.20 -52.55
CA GLY A 122 -25.61 -21.18 -53.06
C GLY A 122 -26.69 -21.35 -52.00
N LEU A 123 -26.44 -20.99 -50.74
CA LEU A 123 -27.48 -20.85 -49.72
C LEU A 123 -28.23 -19.52 -49.85
N LEU A 124 -27.53 -18.45 -50.25
CA LEU A 124 -28.14 -17.15 -50.51
C LEU A 124 -28.25 -16.94 -52.03
N ARG A 125 -29.48 -16.84 -52.54
CA ARG A 125 -29.76 -16.91 -53.99
C ARG A 125 -30.51 -15.67 -54.49
N PRO A 126 -29.80 -14.61 -54.93
CA PRO A 126 -30.43 -13.54 -55.68
C PRO A 126 -31.15 -14.11 -56.92
N PRO A 127 -32.34 -13.60 -57.30
CA PRO A 127 -32.96 -12.38 -56.81
C PRO A 127 -33.93 -12.58 -55.61
N SER A 128 -33.98 -13.79 -55.02
CA SER A 128 -34.71 -14.04 -53.77
C SER A 128 -33.96 -13.44 -52.58
N LEU A 129 -34.70 -12.74 -51.71
CA LEU A 129 -34.18 -12.11 -50.50
C LEU A 129 -34.60 -12.83 -49.21
N ASP A 130 -35.38 -13.91 -49.30
CA ASP A 130 -35.95 -14.61 -48.14
C ASP A 130 -34.85 -15.22 -47.26
N GLU A 131 -33.84 -15.88 -47.86
CA GLU A 131 -32.71 -16.44 -47.12
C GLU A 131 -31.78 -15.37 -46.55
N TYR A 132 -31.63 -14.24 -47.25
CA TYR A 132 -30.90 -13.08 -46.75
C TYR A 132 -31.58 -12.50 -45.51
N TYR A 133 -32.90 -12.35 -45.54
CA TYR A 133 -33.70 -11.87 -44.42
C TYR A 133 -33.48 -12.73 -43.18
N GLN A 134 -33.60 -14.05 -43.32
CA GLN A 134 -33.47 -14.98 -42.18
C GLN A 134 -32.06 -14.98 -41.59
N ALA A 135 -31.03 -14.96 -42.44
CA ALA A 135 -29.64 -14.90 -42.01
C ALA A 135 -29.35 -13.59 -41.25
N PHE A 136 -29.72 -12.44 -41.83
CA PHE A 136 -29.48 -11.13 -41.23
C PHE A 136 -30.27 -10.93 -39.95
N PHE A 137 -31.52 -11.41 -39.91
CA PHE A 137 -32.34 -11.34 -38.70
C PHE A 137 -31.70 -12.13 -37.56
N SER A 138 -31.23 -13.35 -37.84
CA SER A 138 -30.53 -14.18 -36.86
C SER A 138 -29.26 -13.51 -36.34
N MET A 139 -28.44 -12.94 -37.23
CA MET A 139 -27.19 -12.25 -36.86
C MET A 139 -27.43 -11.01 -35.99
N VAL A 140 -28.32 -10.11 -36.43
CA VAL A 140 -28.67 -8.88 -35.68
C VAL A 140 -29.34 -9.20 -34.35
N ARG A 141 -30.13 -10.27 -34.29
CA ARG A 141 -30.78 -10.71 -33.03
C ARG A 141 -29.78 -11.27 -32.03
N GLN A 142 -28.82 -12.09 -32.48
CA GLN A 142 -27.86 -12.78 -31.60
C GLN A 142 -26.71 -11.89 -31.13
N ASN A 143 -26.30 -10.90 -31.94
CA ASN A 143 -25.22 -10.00 -31.59
C ASN A 143 -25.74 -8.57 -31.39
N ILE A 144 -25.85 -8.15 -30.12
CA ILE A 144 -26.34 -6.82 -29.75
C ILE A 144 -25.47 -5.66 -30.24
N TYR A 145 -24.22 -5.93 -30.62
CA TYR A 145 -23.29 -4.93 -31.13
C TYR A 145 -23.38 -4.75 -32.65
N ILE A 146 -24.15 -5.60 -33.35
CA ILE A 146 -24.51 -5.40 -34.76
C ILE A 146 -25.79 -4.59 -34.81
N SER A 147 -25.69 -3.34 -35.28
CA SER A 147 -26.83 -2.45 -35.41
C SER A 147 -27.59 -2.70 -36.70
N THR A 148 -26.90 -2.99 -37.81
CA THR A 148 -27.53 -3.33 -39.08
C THR A 148 -26.73 -4.41 -39.78
N MET A 149 -27.40 -5.29 -40.50
CA MET A 149 -26.80 -6.13 -41.54
C MET A 149 -27.62 -5.94 -42.82
N ALA A 150 -26.96 -5.66 -43.94
CA ALA A 150 -27.66 -5.47 -45.21
C ALA A 150 -26.94 -6.04 -46.42
N TYR A 151 -27.73 -6.24 -47.47
CA TYR A 151 -27.30 -6.59 -48.82
C TYR A 151 -27.86 -5.55 -49.80
N ALA A 152 -26.99 -5.05 -50.67
CA ALA A 152 -27.34 -4.17 -51.76
C ALA A 152 -26.91 -4.79 -53.09
N ASP A 153 -27.82 -4.79 -54.06
CA ASP A 153 -27.60 -5.24 -55.43
C ASP A 153 -27.79 -4.04 -56.37
N ALA A 154 -26.69 -3.57 -56.96
CA ALA A 154 -26.68 -2.44 -57.88
C ALA A 154 -27.14 -2.80 -59.30
N GLU A 155 -27.03 -4.07 -59.71
CA GLU A 155 -27.59 -4.52 -60.98
C GLU A 155 -29.12 -4.50 -60.93
N GLN A 156 -29.69 -4.90 -59.80
CA GLN A 156 -31.13 -4.98 -59.61
C GLN A 156 -31.74 -3.75 -58.95
N MET A 157 -30.96 -2.81 -58.41
CA MET A 157 -31.47 -1.71 -57.58
C MET A 157 -32.30 -2.21 -56.39
N THR A 158 -31.81 -3.25 -55.74
CA THR A 158 -32.45 -3.91 -54.61
C THR A 158 -31.61 -3.73 -53.35
N TYR A 159 -32.26 -3.51 -52.21
CA TYR A 159 -31.63 -3.36 -50.91
C TYR A 159 -32.47 -4.06 -49.86
N LEU A 160 -31.85 -4.89 -49.03
CA LEU A 160 -32.48 -5.47 -47.85
C LEU A 160 -31.56 -5.26 -46.66
N ALA A 161 -32.09 -4.67 -45.59
CA ALA A 161 -31.41 -4.58 -44.30
C ALA A 161 -32.28 -5.11 -43.17
N ILE A 162 -31.63 -5.65 -42.15
CA ILE A 162 -32.19 -5.82 -40.83
C ILE A 162 -31.45 -4.87 -39.90
N THR A 163 -32.18 -4.03 -39.17
CA THR A 163 -31.63 -2.99 -38.31
C THR A 163 -32.22 -3.04 -36.90
N ARG A 164 -31.43 -2.61 -35.92
CA ARG A 164 -31.81 -2.36 -34.54
C ARG A 164 -31.64 -0.86 -34.29
N PRO A 165 -32.70 -0.05 -34.39
CA PRO A 165 -32.60 1.40 -34.27
C PRO A 165 -32.35 1.89 -32.83
N GLY A 166 -32.51 1.02 -31.83
CA GLY A 166 -32.42 1.36 -30.40
C GLY A 166 -33.77 1.66 -29.75
N ASP A 167 -34.87 1.54 -30.48
CA ASP A 167 -36.27 1.69 -30.03
C ASP A 167 -36.85 0.43 -29.36
N GLY A 168 -36.02 -0.59 -29.15
CA GLY A 168 -36.41 -1.89 -28.61
C GLY A 168 -36.96 -2.87 -29.66
N TYR A 169 -37.06 -2.47 -30.93
CA TYR A 169 -37.51 -3.33 -32.02
C TYR A 169 -36.35 -3.71 -32.96
N ILE A 170 -36.56 -4.79 -33.71
CA ILE A 170 -35.78 -5.10 -34.90
C ILE A 170 -36.65 -4.69 -36.08
N ASN A 171 -36.09 -3.89 -36.98
CA ASN A 171 -36.78 -3.44 -38.18
C ASN A 171 -36.14 -4.10 -39.40
N TYR A 172 -36.92 -4.29 -40.46
CA TYR A 172 -36.37 -4.56 -41.77
C TYR A 172 -36.61 -3.37 -42.68
N GLU A 173 -35.61 -3.11 -43.51
CA GLU A 173 -35.64 -2.05 -44.51
C GLU A 173 -35.49 -2.65 -45.90
N LEU A 174 -36.32 -2.20 -46.83
CA LEU A 174 -36.43 -2.85 -48.13
C LEU A 174 -36.60 -1.85 -49.27
N VAL A 175 -35.71 -1.92 -50.26
CA VAL A 175 -35.92 -1.40 -51.61
C VAL A 175 -36.04 -2.58 -52.54
N LEU A 176 -37.18 -2.72 -53.21
CA LEU A 176 -37.40 -3.77 -54.21
C LEU A 176 -37.55 -3.15 -55.59
N ASN A 177 -36.86 -3.75 -56.56
CA ASN A 177 -37.17 -3.59 -57.97
C ASN A 177 -38.07 -4.73 -58.48
N SER A 178 -38.58 -4.64 -59.70
CA SER A 178 -39.51 -5.61 -60.31
C SER A 178 -38.97 -7.04 -60.33
N ASN A 179 -37.65 -7.21 -60.47
CA ASN A 179 -37.01 -8.51 -60.66
C ASN A 179 -36.66 -9.23 -59.33
N ALA A 180 -36.68 -8.52 -58.20
CA ALA A 180 -36.39 -9.09 -56.88
C ALA A 180 -37.66 -9.53 -56.16
N THR A 181 -37.56 -10.61 -55.38
CA THR A 181 -38.67 -11.18 -54.60
C THR A 181 -38.29 -11.34 -53.14
N CYS A 182 -39.21 -11.01 -52.24
CA CYS A 182 -39.15 -11.37 -50.83
C CYS A 182 -40.57 -11.79 -50.41
N ILE A 183 -40.80 -13.08 -50.23
CA ILE A 183 -42.09 -13.62 -49.81
C ILE A 183 -42.35 -13.26 -48.34
N VAL A 184 -41.32 -13.34 -47.50
CA VAL A 184 -41.38 -13.07 -46.06
C VAL A 184 -41.76 -11.60 -45.81
N CYS A 185 -41.30 -10.66 -46.65
CA CYS A 185 -41.43 -9.22 -46.45
C CYS A 185 -42.84 -8.61 -46.66
N ASN A 186 -43.86 -9.41 -46.99
CA ASN A 186 -45.26 -9.01 -47.27
C ASN A 186 -45.42 -7.73 -48.11
N ARG A 187 -45.43 -7.91 -49.45
CA ARG A 187 -45.22 -6.90 -50.51
C ARG A 187 -46.36 -5.89 -50.75
N THR A 188 -47.04 -5.39 -49.72
CA THR A 188 -48.33 -4.70 -49.97
C THR A 188 -48.23 -3.30 -50.61
N SER A 189 -47.09 -2.59 -50.57
CA SER A 189 -46.92 -1.35 -51.35
C SER A 189 -45.49 -0.77 -51.32
N THR A 190 -44.55 -1.27 -52.12
CA THR A 190 -43.24 -0.61 -52.29
C THR A 190 -43.19 0.12 -53.63
N PRO A 191 -43.35 1.46 -53.67
CA PRO A 191 -43.11 2.22 -54.89
C PRO A 191 -41.64 2.06 -55.33
N PRO A 192 -41.35 2.01 -56.64
CA PRO A 192 -39.97 1.95 -57.13
C PRO A 192 -39.11 3.08 -56.56
N GLY A 193 -37.89 2.76 -56.10
CA GLY A 193 -36.95 3.74 -55.55
C GLY A 193 -37.25 4.24 -54.13
N MET A 194 -38.30 3.73 -53.49
CA MET A 194 -38.57 3.98 -52.07
C MET A 194 -37.99 2.86 -51.21
N LYS A 195 -37.34 3.23 -50.10
CA LYS A 195 -37.02 2.32 -49.01
C LYS A 195 -38.18 2.28 -48.03
N VAL A 196 -38.75 1.10 -47.88
CA VAL A 196 -39.79 0.79 -46.90
C VAL A 196 -39.14 0.39 -45.59
N TYR A 197 -39.74 0.80 -44.49
CA TYR A 197 -39.34 0.45 -43.13
C TYR A 197 -40.53 -0.20 -42.43
N SER A 198 -40.27 -1.32 -41.79
CA SER A 198 -41.29 -2.10 -41.09
C SER A 198 -40.67 -2.73 -39.85
N ASN A 199 -41.44 -2.85 -38.77
CA ASN A 199 -41.00 -3.58 -37.59
C ASN A 199 -41.11 -5.09 -37.84
N ALA A 200 -40.20 -5.87 -37.30
CA ALA A 200 -40.28 -7.33 -37.25
C ALA A 200 -40.64 -7.79 -35.84
N SER A 201 -41.45 -8.84 -35.75
CA SER A 201 -41.73 -9.50 -34.48
C SER A 201 -40.50 -10.25 -33.95
N MET A 202 -40.52 -10.69 -32.68
CA MET A 202 -39.38 -11.40 -32.08
C MET A 202 -39.05 -12.75 -32.74
N ASP A 203 -40.05 -13.39 -33.36
CA ASP A 203 -39.92 -14.59 -34.19
C ASP A 203 -39.50 -14.29 -35.63
N GLY A 204 -39.26 -13.02 -35.97
CA GLY A 204 -38.73 -12.59 -37.25
C GLY A 204 -39.78 -12.47 -38.34
N VAL A 205 -41.06 -12.37 -38.00
CA VAL A 205 -42.12 -12.13 -38.99
C VAL A 205 -42.24 -10.62 -39.26
N PRO A 206 -42.12 -10.19 -40.53
CA PRO A 206 -42.43 -8.83 -40.96
C PRO A 206 -43.79 -8.32 -40.51
N GLY A 207 -43.79 -7.21 -39.77
CA GLY A 207 -44.98 -6.43 -39.44
C GLY A 207 -45.38 -5.46 -40.55
N PRO A 208 -46.43 -4.66 -40.33
CA PRO A 208 -46.90 -3.68 -41.32
C PRO A 208 -45.86 -2.60 -41.59
N GLN A 209 -45.92 -2.03 -42.80
CA GLN A 209 -45.11 -0.87 -43.18
C GLN A 209 -45.38 0.31 -42.24
N VAL A 210 -44.30 0.86 -41.69
CA VAL A 210 -44.31 2.04 -40.83
C VAL A 210 -44.07 3.31 -41.64
N MET A 211 -43.10 3.30 -42.55
CA MET A 211 -42.80 4.44 -43.41
C MET A 211 -42.17 4.03 -44.74
N ALA A 212 -42.18 4.94 -45.72
CA ALA A 212 -41.44 4.82 -46.96
C ALA A 212 -40.79 6.15 -47.31
N LYS A 213 -39.51 6.13 -47.72
CA LYS A 213 -38.74 7.34 -48.10
C LYS A 213 -37.89 7.07 -49.34
N PRO A 214 -37.65 8.06 -50.21
CA PRO A 214 -36.73 7.91 -51.33
C PRO A 214 -35.34 7.50 -50.82
N TYR A 215 -34.71 6.52 -51.47
CA TYR A 215 -33.41 6.03 -51.04
C TYR A 215 -32.62 5.47 -52.21
N ASP A 216 -31.39 5.97 -52.38
CA ASP A 216 -30.41 5.40 -53.29
C ASP A 216 -29.15 5.06 -52.50
N PHE A 217 -28.87 3.76 -52.34
CA PHE A 217 -27.70 3.30 -51.60
C PHE A 217 -26.38 3.65 -52.30
N ARG A 218 -26.40 3.86 -53.63
CA ARG A 218 -25.18 4.13 -54.41
C ARG A 218 -24.62 5.52 -54.13
N ALA A 219 -25.45 6.42 -53.62
CA ALA A 219 -25.04 7.74 -53.17
C ALA A 219 -24.56 7.75 -51.71
N ARG A 220 -24.59 6.61 -51.00
CA ARG A 220 -24.23 6.54 -49.58
C ARG A 220 -22.72 6.38 -49.40
N PRO A 221 -22.12 6.99 -48.36
CA PRO A 221 -20.67 6.93 -48.12
C PRO A 221 -20.11 5.51 -48.10
N TRP A 222 -20.82 4.58 -47.47
CA TRP A 222 -20.40 3.18 -47.36
C TRP A 222 -20.24 2.49 -48.72
N TYR A 223 -21.19 2.69 -49.65
CA TYR A 223 -21.13 2.08 -50.99
C TYR A 223 -20.08 2.76 -51.86
N VAL A 224 -20.03 4.09 -51.85
CA VAL A 224 -19.07 4.88 -52.63
C VAL A 224 -17.63 4.58 -52.19
N ASN A 225 -17.37 4.52 -50.88
CA ASN A 225 -16.03 4.28 -50.37
C ASN A 225 -15.58 2.85 -50.65
N CYS A 226 -16.47 1.86 -50.48
CA CYS A 226 -16.15 0.46 -50.76
C CYS A 226 -15.89 0.22 -52.26
N THR A 227 -16.73 0.80 -53.12
CA THR A 227 -16.54 0.68 -54.57
C THR A 227 -15.26 1.36 -55.06
N ARG A 228 -14.91 2.51 -54.48
CA ARG A 228 -13.64 3.20 -54.76
C ARG A 228 -12.43 2.39 -54.28
N ALA A 229 -12.51 1.82 -53.09
CA ALA A 229 -11.45 1.03 -52.49
C ALA A 229 -11.28 -0.34 -53.16
N ASN A 230 -12.34 -0.87 -53.78
CA ASN A 230 -12.39 -2.22 -54.34
C ASN A 230 -11.94 -3.31 -53.34
N ALA A 231 -12.30 -3.11 -52.08
CA ALA A 231 -11.89 -3.95 -50.96
C ALA A 231 -12.91 -3.88 -49.83
N THR A 232 -12.80 -4.82 -48.89
CA THR A 232 -13.52 -4.74 -47.61
C THR A 232 -12.96 -3.57 -46.81
N ILE A 233 -13.81 -2.64 -46.38
CA ILE A 233 -13.39 -1.45 -45.65
C ILE A 233 -14.30 -1.18 -44.45
N TRP A 234 -13.76 -0.47 -43.47
CA TRP A 234 -14.55 0.29 -42.50
C TRP A 234 -14.66 1.74 -42.97
N THR A 235 -15.83 2.34 -42.87
CA THR A 235 -16.01 3.77 -43.14
C THR A 235 -15.56 4.63 -41.97
N ASP A 236 -15.26 5.90 -42.23
CA ASP A 236 -15.32 6.93 -41.18
C ASP A 236 -16.74 7.01 -40.58
N PRO A 237 -16.89 7.53 -39.34
CA PRO A 237 -18.21 7.69 -38.75
C PRO A 237 -19.09 8.68 -39.54
N TYR A 238 -20.34 8.33 -39.75
CA TYR A 238 -21.31 9.16 -40.47
C TYR A 238 -22.75 8.93 -39.97
N PRO A 239 -23.67 9.87 -40.21
CA PRO A 239 -25.08 9.69 -39.85
C PRO A 239 -25.78 8.70 -40.79
N PHE A 240 -26.38 7.68 -40.19
CA PHE A 240 -27.23 6.71 -40.86
C PHE A 240 -28.60 7.32 -41.20
N THR A 241 -29.41 6.62 -41.99
CA THR A 241 -30.72 7.16 -42.44
C THR A 241 -31.73 7.38 -41.32
N ASN A 242 -31.54 6.73 -40.17
CA ASN A 242 -32.33 6.94 -38.96
C ASN A 242 -31.76 8.06 -38.06
N GLY A 243 -30.67 8.71 -38.45
CA GLY A 243 -30.00 9.75 -37.67
C GLY A 243 -28.96 9.24 -36.66
N ALA A 244 -28.89 7.92 -36.42
CA ALA A 244 -27.86 7.35 -35.56
C ALA A 244 -26.47 7.52 -36.19
N LEU A 245 -25.49 7.85 -35.36
CA LEU A 245 -24.09 7.91 -35.78
C LEU A 245 -23.43 6.55 -35.59
N GLY A 246 -22.58 6.17 -36.53
CA GLY A 246 -21.88 4.91 -36.50
C GLY A 246 -20.91 4.74 -37.67
N VAL A 247 -20.34 3.55 -37.75
CA VAL A 247 -19.45 3.13 -38.84
C VAL A 247 -20.03 1.90 -39.53
N SER A 248 -19.71 1.75 -40.80
CA SER A 248 -20.11 0.59 -41.59
C SER A 248 -18.87 -0.20 -41.98
N LEU A 249 -18.86 -1.50 -41.69
CA LEU A 249 -18.02 -2.47 -42.37
C LEU A 249 -18.70 -2.83 -43.68
N VAL A 250 -18.00 -2.71 -44.79
CA VAL A 250 -18.57 -2.93 -46.11
C VAL A 250 -17.67 -3.88 -46.88
N MET A 251 -18.26 -4.92 -47.47
CA MET A 251 -17.57 -5.85 -48.34
C MET A 251 -18.18 -5.81 -49.75
N PRO A 252 -17.35 -5.61 -50.80
CA PRO A 252 -17.84 -5.57 -52.16
C PRO A 252 -18.32 -6.95 -52.61
N VAL A 253 -19.43 -6.97 -53.32
CA VAL A 253 -19.96 -8.17 -53.96
C VAL A 253 -19.65 -8.07 -55.45
N TYR A 254 -18.76 -8.94 -55.93
CA TYR A 254 -18.34 -8.95 -57.33
C TYR A 254 -19.40 -9.56 -58.26
N SER A 255 -19.50 -9.02 -59.47
CA SER A 255 -20.35 -9.53 -60.54
C SER A 255 -19.83 -10.86 -61.04
N THR A 256 -20.76 -11.80 -61.27
CA THR A 256 -20.45 -13.07 -61.95
C THR A 256 -20.41 -12.91 -63.48
N LYS A 257 -20.95 -11.81 -64.01
CA LYS A 257 -21.01 -11.53 -65.45
C LYS A 257 -19.77 -10.81 -65.96
N THR A 258 -19.21 -9.91 -65.15
CA THR A 258 -18.07 -9.09 -65.51
C THR A 258 -16.98 -9.22 -64.44
N PRO A 259 -15.87 -9.93 -64.73
CA PRO A 259 -14.78 -10.12 -63.77
C PRO A 259 -14.27 -8.78 -63.24
N GLY A 260 -14.15 -8.68 -61.91
CA GLY A 260 -13.66 -7.48 -61.23
C GLY A 260 -14.65 -6.32 -61.10
N ALA A 261 -15.83 -6.38 -61.75
CA ALA A 261 -16.87 -5.38 -61.55
C ALA A 261 -17.61 -5.63 -60.22
N ILE A 262 -17.94 -4.58 -59.49
CA ILE A 262 -18.74 -4.67 -58.26
C ILE A 262 -20.23 -4.62 -58.63
N ALA A 263 -20.96 -5.68 -58.33
CA ALA A 263 -22.41 -5.81 -58.55
C ALA A 263 -23.24 -5.39 -57.33
N GLY A 264 -22.61 -5.20 -56.18
CA GLY A 264 -23.32 -4.93 -54.94
C GLY A 264 -22.37 -4.85 -53.76
N ALA A 265 -22.92 -4.88 -52.55
CA ALA A 265 -22.14 -4.92 -51.33
C ALA A 265 -22.95 -5.53 -50.19
N TYR A 266 -22.24 -6.19 -49.28
CA TYR A 266 -22.74 -6.42 -47.93
C TYR A 266 -22.26 -5.29 -47.04
N HIS A 267 -23.10 -4.85 -46.11
CA HIS A 267 -22.64 -3.94 -45.08
C HIS A 267 -23.15 -4.35 -43.69
N LEU A 268 -22.36 -4.00 -42.68
CA LEU A 268 -22.63 -4.24 -41.28
C LEU A 268 -22.39 -2.94 -40.54
N ASP A 269 -23.41 -2.43 -39.86
CA ASP A 269 -23.32 -1.18 -39.11
C ASP A 269 -23.06 -1.43 -37.63
N VAL A 270 -22.18 -0.62 -37.06
CA VAL A 270 -21.97 -0.49 -35.61
C VAL A 270 -22.27 0.96 -35.23
N THR A 271 -23.34 1.16 -34.45
CA THR A 271 -23.65 2.48 -33.87
C THR A 271 -22.78 2.77 -32.65
N ILE A 272 -22.66 4.06 -32.33
CA ILE A 272 -21.82 4.53 -31.22
C ILE A 272 -22.28 3.99 -29.86
N ALA A 273 -23.58 3.86 -29.63
CA ALA A 273 -24.12 3.48 -28.32
C ALA A 273 -23.73 2.04 -27.90
N PRO A 274 -23.95 0.99 -28.71
CA PRO A 274 -23.44 -0.35 -28.41
C PRO A 274 -21.92 -0.42 -28.24
N LEU A 275 -21.16 0.38 -29.01
CA LEU A 275 -19.71 0.41 -28.89
C LEU A 275 -19.25 1.07 -27.58
N SER A 276 -19.92 2.13 -27.14
CA SER A 276 -19.65 2.78 -25.85
C SER A 276 -19.98 1.85 -24.68
N LEU A 277 -21.08 1.10 -24.77
CA LEU A 277 -21.41 0.04 -23.82
C LEU A 277 -20.34 -1.06 -23.78
N PHE A 278 -19.83 -1.47 -24.95
CA PHE A 278 -18.74 -2.43 -25.05
C PHE A 278 -17.48 -1.93 -24.32
N LEU A 279 -17.05 -0.67 -24.56
CA LEU A 279 -15.91 -0.08 -23.86
C LEU A 279 -16.14 -0.03 -22.35
N LYS A 280 -17.32 0.41 -21.91
CA LYS A 280 -17.69 0.47 -20.49
C LYS A 280 -17.55 -0.89 -19.81
N ASN A 281 -17.99 -1.97 -20.47
CA ASN A 281 -17.88 -3.33 -19.96
C ASN A 281 -16.43 -3.81 -19.84
N ILE A 282 -15.53 -3.42 -20.77
CA ILE A 282 -14.12 -3.81 -20.72
C ILE A 282 -13.38 -3.16 -19.54
N VAL A 283 -13.68 -1.89 -19.25
CA VAL A 283 -12.98 -1.14 -18.20
C VAL A 283 -13.64 -1.24 -16.82
N ALA A 284 -14.89 -1.70 -16.73
CA ALA A 284 -15.63 -1.81 -15.47
C ALA A 284 -14.93 -2.68 -14.42
N LEU A 285 -14.28 -3.77 -14.82
CA LEU A 285 -13.59 -4.71 -13.92
C LEU A 285 -12.34 -4.09 -13.27
N GLU A 286 -11.75 -3.09 -13.92
CA GLU A 286 -10.53 -2.43 -13.51
C GLU A 286 -10.77 -0.92 -13.42
N GLY A 287 -11.92 -0.46 -12.91
CA GLY A 287 -12.21 0.94 -12.57
C GLY A 287 -11.49 2.02 -13.37
N GLY A 288 -11.51 1.96 -14.71
CA GLY A 288 -10.70 2.83 -15.56
C GLY A 288 -11.48 3.52 -16.68
N TYR A 289 -10.75 4.33 -17.45
CA TYR A 289 -11.29 5.09 -18.55
C TYR A 289 -10.87 4.45 -19.88
N ALA A 290 -11.78 4.47 -20.85
CA ALA A 290 -11.47 4.16 -22.24
C ALA A 290 -12.28 5.04 -23.17
N SER A 291 -11.64 5.55 -24.21
CA SER A 291 -12.28 6.30 -25.29
C SER A 291 -11.69 5.87 -26.63
N LEU A 292 -12.52 5.89 -27.66
CA LEU A 292 -12.13 5.71 -29.05
C LEU A 292 -12.27 7.04 -29.76
N VAL A 293 -11.19 7.49 -30.40
CA VAL A 293 -11.13 8.79 -31.07
C VAL A 293 -10.78 8.60 -32.54
N THR A 294 -11.50 9.25 -33.44
CA THR A 294 -11.20 9.24 -34.88
C THR A 294 -9.90 9.99 -35.20
N HIS A 295 -9.37 9.77 -36.41
CA HIS A 295 -8.18 10.49 -36.91
C HIS A 295 -8.30 12.02 -36.92
N ASP A 296 -9.52 12.56 -37.00
CA ASP A 296 -9.82 13.99 -36.92
C ASP A 296 -10.14 14.45 -35.48
N ASN A 297 -9.76 13.67 -34.48
CA ASN A 297 -9.89 13.96 -33.06
C ASN A 297 -11.33 14.13 -32.58
N LYS A 298 -12.25 13.38 -33.17
CA LYS A 298 -13.65 13.31 -32.73
C LYS A 298 -13.87 12.08 -31.86
N LEU A 299 -14.62 12.27 -30.78
CA LEU A 299 -14.93 11.22 -29.84
C LEU A 299 -15.95 10.27 -30.47
N PHE A 300 -15.51 9.06 -30.81
CA PHE A 300 -16.35 8.07 -31.47
C PHE A 300 -17.10 7.19 -30.48
N ALA A 301 -16.45 6.79 -29.39
CA ALA A 301 -17.08 6.07 -28.28
C ALA A 301 -16.34 6.36 -26.97
N SER A 302 -17.04 6.27 -25.84
CA SER A 302 -16.43 6.44 -24.53
C SER A 302 -17.06 5.51 -23.50
N ALA A 303 -16.26 5.05 -22.54
CA ALA A 303 -16.73 4.33 -21.37
C ALA A 303 -17.36 5.26 -20.31
N SER A 304 -17.13 6.57 -20.43
CA SER A 304 -17.75 7.60 -19.58
C SER A 304 -19.16 7.97 -20.08
N ASP A 305 -20.01 8.44 -19.17
CA ASP A 305 -21.41 8.80 -19.48
C ASP A 305 -21.56 10.20 -20.12
N GLN A 306 -20.57 10.61 -20.94
CA GLN A 306 -20.55 11.91 -21.61
C GLN A 306 -21.30 11.90 -22.95
N PRO A 307 -21.81 13.06 -23.42
CA PRO A 307 -22.30 13.20 -24.79
C PRO A 307 -21.22 12.87 -25.83
N LEU A 308 -21.60 12.19 -26.90
CA LEU A 308 -20.70 11.77 -27.99
C LEU A 308 -20.98 12.54 -29.29
N ASP A 309 -22.05 13.32 -29.32
CA ASP A 309 -22.43 14.20 -30.42
C ASP A 309 -22.47 15.68 -29.98
N ASP A 310 -22.45 16.58 -30.95
CA ASP A 310 -22.50 18.03 -30.76
C ASP A 310 -23.92 18.62 -30.67
N GLY A 311 -24.95 17.78 -30.61
CA GLY A 311 -26.36 18.18 -30.66
C GLY A 311 -26.87 18.57 -32.05
N HIS A 312 -25.99 18.59 -33.06
CA HIS A 312 -26.31 18.91 -34.45
C HIS A 312 -26.13 17.71 -35.41
N GLY A 313 -25.92 16.52 -34.85
CA GLY A 313 -25.79 15.27 -35.60
C GLY A 313 -24.38 14.99 -36.13
N ALA A 314 -23.36 15.61 -35.53
CA ALA A 314 -21.95 15.27 -35.77
C ALA A 314 -21.26 14.81 -34.46
N LEU A 315 -20.14 14.11 -34.59
CA LEU A 315 -19.35 13.67 -33.45
C LEU A 315 -18.77 14.88 -32.68
N LEU A 316 -18.80 14.78 -31.35
CA LEU A 316 -18.17 15.74 -30.45
C LEU A 316 -16.65 15.74 -30.64
N SER A 317 -16.00 16.92 -30.58
CA SER A 317 -14.53 16.95 -30.53
C SER A 317 -14.02 16.48 -29.19
N ALA A 318 -13.03 15.59 -29.19
CA ALA A 318 -12.40 15.11 -27.95
C ALA A 318 -11.73 16.27 -27.18
N PHE A 319 -11.27 17.33 -27.85
CA PHE A 319 -10.71 18.53 -27.21
C PHE A 319 -11.73 19.37 -26.44
N THR A 320 -13.03 19.22 -26.76
CA THR A 320 -14.12 19.94 -26.09
C THR A 320 -14.97 19.01 -25.22
N SER A 321 -14.49 17.78 -25.00
CA SER A 321 -15.11 16.81 -24.12
C SER A 321 -15.25 17.38 -22.70
N GLN A 322 -16.39 17.08 -22.06
CA GLN A 322 -16.65 17.42 -20.66
C GLN A 322 -15.97 16.44 -19.70
N ASP A 323 -15.57 15.27 -20.19
CA ASP A 323 -14.75 14.32 -19.45
C ASP A 323 -13.29 14.81 -19.39
N PRO A 324 -12.77 15.15 -18.19
CA PRO A 324 -11.42 15.67 -18.04
C PRO A 324 -10.34 14.71 -18.55
N PHE A 325 -10.56 13.40 -18.42
CA PHE A 325 -9.62 12.39 -18.91
C PHE A 325 -9.51 12.48 -20.43
N THR A 326 -10.63 12.38 -21.16
CA THR A 326 -10.65 12.45 -22.62
C THR A 326 -10.06 13.77 -23.15
N ASN A 327 -10.46 14.90 -22.59
CA ASN A 327 -9.99 16.23 -23.01
C ASN A 327 -8.48 16.40 -22.82
N ARG A 328 -7.94 15.98 -21.66
CA ARG A 328 -6.52 16.15 -21.36
C ARG A 328 -5.65 15.18 -22.14
N THR A 329 -6.05 13.91 -22.22
CA THR A 329 -5.25 12.87 -22.86
C THR A 329 -5.16 13.07 -24.36
N ILE A 330 -6.21 13.53 -25.04
CA ILE A 330 -6.16 13.74 -26.50
C ILE A 330 -5.14 14.81 -26.92
N VAL A 331 -4.88 15.82 -26.08
CA VAL A 331 -3.83 16.82 -26.33
C VAL A 331 -2.46 16.18 -26.36
N LEU A 332 -2.18 15.31 -25.38
CA LEU A 332 -0.90 14.60 -25.25
C LEU A 332 -0.73 13.56 -26.36
N VAL A 333 -1.79 12.84 -26.71
CA VAL A 333 -1.79 11.88 -27.82
C VAL A 333 -1.47 12.58 -29.15
N ASN A 334 -2.11 13.71 -29.45
CA ASN A 334 -1.83 14.44 -30.69
C ASN A 334 -0.39 14.97 -30.76
N GLN A 335 0.15 15.43 -29.63
CA GLN A 335 1.55 15.85 -29.56
C GLN A 335 2.48 14.68 -29.85
N ASP A 336 2.25 13.51 -29.26
CA ASP A 336 3.07 12.33 -29.49
C ASP A 336 2.92 11.77 -30.91
N GLN A 337 1.70 11.70 -31.45
CA GLN A 337 1.42 11.27 -32.83
C GLN A 337 2.07 12.18 -33.87
N SER A 338 2.25 13.49 -33.58
CA SER A 338 2.96 14.40 -34.47
C SER A 338 4.44 14.02 -34.70
N THR A 339 5.01 13.19 -33.83
CA THR A 339 6.36 12.64 -33.97
C THR A 339 6.41 11.33 -34.78
N GLY A 340 5.26 10.81 -35.22
CA GLY A 340 5.12 9.57 -35.98
C GLY A 340 4.76 8.34 -35.15
N ASN A 341 4.60 8.48 -33.83
CA ASN A 341 4.19 7.38 -32.95
C ASN A 341 2.73 6.99 -33.20
N THR A 342 2.46 5.69 -33.15
CA THR A 342 1.09 5.13 -33.29
C THR A 342 0.59 4.46 -32.02
N ASN A 343 1.49 4.19 -31.07
CA ASN A 343 1.17 3.72 -29.74
C ASN A 343 2.19 4.29 -28.75
N ALA A 344 1.76 4.49 -27.50
CA ALA A 344 2.67 4.80 -26.40
C ALA A 344 1.99 4.60 -25.05
N THR A 345 2.83 4.54 -24.01
CA THR A 345 2.42 4.71 -22.61
C THR A 345 2.86 6.10 -22.16
N ILE A 346 1.91 6.94 -21.77
CA ILE A 346 2.15 8.32 -21.34
C ILE A 346 1.80 8.44 -19.86
N LYS A 347 2.75 8.98 -19.08
CA LYS A 347 2.60 9.29 -17.66
C LYS A 347 2.75 10.79 -17.45
N ASP A 348 1.63 11.51 -17.41
CA ASP A 348 1.58 12.90 -16.97
C ASP A 348 1.44 12.96 -15.44
N SER A 349 1.68 14.14 -14.87
CA SER A 349 1.45 14.47 -13.46
C SER A 349 0.05 14.11 -12.95
N ARG A 350 -0.96 14.11 -13.83
CA ARG A 350 -2.37 13.84 -13.49
C ARG A 350 -2.92 12.55 -14.06
N TYR A 351 -2.48 12.11 -15.22
CA TYR A 351 -3.07 10.98 -15.94
C TYR A 351 -2.00 10.03 -16.44
N TRP A 352 -2.22 8.75 -16.18
CA TRP A 352 -1.39 7.67 -16.70
C TRP A 352 -2.28 6.85 -17.64
N PHE A 353 -1.88 6.77 -18.90
CA PHE A 353 -2.68 6.16 -19.94
C PHE A 353 -1.81 5.55 -21.04
N THR A 354 -2.39 4.61 -21.76
CA THR A 354 -1.87 4.05 -23.00
C THR A 354 -2.76 4.51 -24.14
N TYR A 355 -2.18 4.59 -25.33
CA TYR A 355 -2.97 4.74 -26.54
C TYR A 355 -2.44 3.84 -27.66
N GLN A 356 -3.34 3.39 -28.53
CA GLN A 356 -2.99 2.62 -29.72
C GLN A 356 -3.87 3.05 -30.90
N SER A 357 -3.22 3.34 -32.03
CA SER A 357 -3.88 3.71 -33.28
C SER A 357 -4.07 2.46 -34.13
N PHE A 358 -5.32 2.13 -34.43
CA PHE A 358 -5.67 1.02 -35.31
C PHE A 358 -5.81 1.52 -36.74
N LYS A 359 -5.10 0.90 -37.68
CA LYS A 359 -5.28 1.12 -39.11
C LYS A 359 -5.89 -0.14 -39.71
N SER A 360 -7.03 0.01 -40.40
CA SER A 360 -7.51 -1.05 -41.30
C SER A 360 -6.49 -1.23 -42.44
N ALA A 361 -6.08 -2.48 -42.71
CA ALA A 361 -4.95 -2.80 -43.57
C ALA A 361 -5.24 -2.56 -45.07
N ASP A 362 -4.76 -1.43 -45.60
CA ASP A 362 -3.89 -1.29 -46.78
C ASP A 362 -3.64 0.21 -47.01
N ALA A 363 -2.42 0.62 -47.37
CA ALA A 363 -2.04 2.03 -47.57
C ALA A 363 -2.78 2.71 -48.74
N SER A 364 -3.51 1.93 -49.54
CA SER A 364 -4.25 2.36 -50.73
C SER A 364 -5.75 2.59 -50.50
N THR A 365 -6.29 2.20 -49.33
CA THR A 365 -7.73 2.29 -49.03
C THR A 365 -8.00 3.32 -47.91
N PRO A 366 -9.12 4.07 -47.96
CA PRO A 366 -9.54 4.93 -46.86
C PRO A 366 -9.75 4.05 -45.63
N SER A 367 -8.80 4.10 -44.70
CA SER A 367 -8.78 3.29 -43.51
C SER A 367 -9.47 4.04 -42.38
N PHE A 368 -10.48 3.42 -41.78
CA PHE A 368 -10.95 3.82 -40.46
C PHE A 368 -9.77 3.77 -39.50
N LEU A 369 -9.23 4.95 -39.18
CA LEU A 369 -8.18 5.15 -38.21
C LEU A 369 -8.83 5.61 -36.91
N VAL A 370 -8.81 4.72 -35.92
CA VAL A 370 -9.29 5.01 -34.58
C VAL A 370 -8.16 4.83 -33.59
N THR A 371 -8.08 5.72 -32.62
CA THR A 371 -7.12 5.65 -31.53
C THR A 371 -7.86 5.27 -30.25
N SER A 372 -7.51 4.12 -29.66
CA SER A 372 -7.89 3.82 -28.29
C SER A 372 -7.05 4.67 -27.35
N ILE A 373 -7.68 5.17 -26.29
CA ILE A 373 -7.02 5.82 -25.18
C ILE A 373 -7.59 5.18 -23.93
N SER A 374 -6.74 4.60 -23.09
CA SER A 374 -7.17 3.92 -21.87
C SER A 374 -6.22 4.16 -20.71
N GLY A 375 -6.76 4.34 -19.51
CA GLY A 375 -5.94 4.66 -18.34
C GLY A 375 -6.77 5.20 -17.19
N ARG A 376 -6.10 5.86 -16.24
CA ARG A 376 -6.73 6.48 -15.06
C ARG A 376 -5.97 7.70 -14.58
N GLU A 377 -6.50 8.35 -13.55
CA GLU A 377 -5.75 9.36 -12.80
C GLU A 377 -4.51 8.75 -12.14
N ALA A 378 -3.40 9.48 -12.18
CA ALA A 378 -2.14 9.08 -11.56
C ALA A 378 -2.30 8.79 -10.06
N VAL A 379 -3.14 9.58 -9.38
CA VAL A 379 -3.42 9.40 -7.95
C VAL A 379 -4.11 8.08 -7.65
N GLU A 380 -4.92 7.52 -8.56
CA GLU A 380 -5.56 6.22 -8.34
C GLU A 380 -4.55 5.07 -8.35
N TYR A 381 -3.46 5.24 -9.12
CA TYR A 381 -2.34 4.30 -9.13
C TYR A 381 -1.43 4.47 -7.90
N THR A 382 -1.20 5.71 -7.44
CA THR A 382 -0.23 5.99 -6.37
C THR A 382 -0.84 6.09 -4.96
N ALA A 383 -2.13 6.36 -4.81
CA ALA A 383 -2.76 6.52 -3.50
C ALA A 383 -2.57 5.33 -2.54
N PRO A 384 -2.57 4.05 -2.99
CA PRO A 384 -2.20 2.94 -2.12
C PRO A 384 -0.78 3.05 -1.55
N VAL A 385 0.15 3.63 -2.31
CA VAL A 385 1.53 3.92 -1.87
C VAL A 385 1.53 4.99 -0.80
N ASP A 386 0.86 6.11 -1.07
CA ASP A 386 0.86 7.26 -0.17
C ASP A 386 0.28 6.86 1.19
N ASN A 387 -0.83 6.09 1.17
CA ASN A 387 -1.42 5.52 2.38
C ASN A 387 -0.48 4.53 3.09
N LEU A 388 0.21 3.66 2.35
CA LEU A 388 1.17 2.72 2.95
C LEU A 388 2.35 3.46 3.60
N ALA A 389 2.89 4.47 2.92
CA ALA A 389 3.99 5.28 3.40
C ALA A 389 3.61 6.06 4.67
N GLU A 390 2.43 6.69 4.68
CA GLU A 390 1.90 7.39 5.86
C GLU A 390 1.72 6.44 7.05
N ASN A 391 1.08 5.28 6.82
CA ASN A 391 0.90 4.27 7.86
C ASN A 391 2.24 3.79 8.42
N PHE A 392 3.22 3.53 7.56
CA PHE A 392 4.55 3.10 7.98
C PHE A 392 5.29 4.18 8.77
N GLN A 393 5.19 5.45 8.36
CA GLN A 393 5.76 6.57 9.11
C GLN A 393 5.19 6.65 10.53
N SER A 394 3.87 6.47 10.69
CA SER A 394 3.24 6.51 12.00
C SER A 394 3.77 5.43 12.96
N VAL A 395 3.96 4.21 12.45
CA VAL A 395 4.52 3.08 13.20
C VAL A 395 5.98 3.33 13.57
N LEU A 396 6.77 3.86 12.64
CA LEU A 396 8.20 4.10 12.85
C LEU A 396 8.46 5.23 13.85
N VAL A 397 7.68 6.31 13.79
CA VAL A 397 7.73 7.39 14.80
C VAL A 397 7.35 6.86 16.18
N SER A 398 6.34 5.99 16.27
CA SER A 398 5.97 5.34 17.52
C SER A 398 7.08 4.44 18.07
N ALA A 399 7.75 3.68 17.20
CA ALA A 399 8.90 2.83 17.57
C ALA A 399 10.10 3.66 18.06
N ILE A 400 10.45 4.74 17.35
CA ILE A 400 11.50 5.69 17.76
C ILE A 400 11.18 6.33 19.10
N ARG A 401 9.92 6.76 19.30
CA ARG A 401 9.49 7.36 20.58
C ARG A 401 9.61 6.37 21.73
N THR A 402 9.15 5.13 21.52
CA THR A 402 9.17 4.08 22.54
C THR A 402 10.61 3.68 22.88
N SER A 403 11.50 3.56 21.89
CA SER A 403 12.91 3.27 22.14
C SER A 403 13.61 4.39 22.91
N ALA A 404 13.35 5.66 22.56
CA ALA A 404 13.88 6.81 23.28
C ALA A 404 13.42 6.83 24.76
N ILE A 405 12.16 6.47 25.04
CA ILE A 405 11.64 6.33 26.40
C ILE A 405 12.38 5.21 27.15
N ILE A 406 12.54 4.03 26.53
CA ILE A 406 13.23 2.88 27.16
C ILE A 406 14.68 3.24 27.50
N THR A 407 15.41 3.91 26.60
CA THR A 407 16.80 4.30 26.89
C THR A 407 16.87 5.35 27.99
N THR A 408 15.96 6.34 27.98
CA THR A 408 15.88 7.34 29.04
C THR A 408 15.63 6.65 30.40
N ALA A 409 14.68 5.71 30.44
CA ALA A 409 14.40 4.92 31.64
C ALA A 409 15.61 4.09 32.09
N PHE A 410 16.35 3.49 31.15
CA PHE A 410 17.55 2.70 31.43
C PHE A 410 18.69 3.55 32.00
N ILE A 411 18.91 4.76 31.47
CA ILE A 411 19.90 5.72 31.99
C ILE A 411 19.50 6.15 33.40
N VAL A 412 18.23 6.50 33.62
CA VAL A 412 17.71 6.88 34.95
C VAL A 412 17.87 5.74 35.96
N ALA A 413 17.51 4.51 35.58
CA ALA A 413 17.67 3.32 36.43
C ALA A 413 19.13 3.05 36.78
N GLY A 414 20.06 3.19 35.82
CA GLY A 414 21.49 3.10 36.06
C GLY A 414 21.98 4.16 37.05
N PHE A 415 21.49 5.40 36.93
CA PHE A 415 21.84 6.49 37.85
C PHE A 415 21.33 6.24 39.28
N LEU A 416 20.08 5.77 39.42
CA LEU A 416 19.49 5.39 40.70
C LEU A 416 20.24 4.22 41.35
N PHE A 417 20.67 3.23 40.56
CA PHE A 417 21.47 2.12 41.06
C PHE A 417 22.80 2.59 41.63
N ILE A 418 23.47 3.53 40.96
CA ILE A 418 24.75 4.09 41.42
C ILE A 418 24.57 4.92 42.69
N LEU A 419 23.50 5.71 42.78
CA LEU A 419 23.13 6.41 44.02
C LEU A 419 22.91 5.44 45.17
N ALA A 420 22.16 4.35 44.95
CA ALA A 420 21.93 3.32 45.96
C ALA A 420 23.23 2.62 46.39
N PHE A 421 24.13 2.35 45.44
CA PHE A 421 25.44 1.76 45.69
C PHE A 421 26.33 2.66 46.56
N VAL A 422 26.45 3.94 46.20
CA VAL A 422 27.21 4.93 46.96
C VAL A 422 26.63 5.08 48.37
N PHE A 423 25.31 5.15 48.51
CA PHE A 423 24.64 5.24 49.79
C PHE A 423 24.92 4.01 50.69
N GLY A 424 24.79 2.81 50.15
CA GLY A 424 24.95 1.57 50.91
C GLY A 424 26.40 1.25 51.31
N ILE A 425 27.38 1.59 50.48
CA ILE A 425 28.78 1.20 50.70
C ILE A 425 29.60 2.33 51.33
N ILE A 426 29.27 3.60 51.08
CA ILE A 426 30.08 4.75 51.52
C ILE A 426 29.37 5.53 52.63
N LEU A 427 28.13 5.99 52.42
CA LEU A 427 27.45 6.88 53.38
C LEU A 427 27.05 6.16 54.68
N ARG A 428 26.38 4.99 54.59
CA ARG A 428 25.94 4.27 55.79
C ARG A 428 27.08 3.92 56.78
N PRO A 429 28.23 3.36 56.35
CA PRO A 429 29.32 3.07 57.27
C PRO A 429 29.97 4.32 57.88
N LEU A 430 29.89 5.46 57.19
CA LEU A 430 30.38 6.75 57.69
C LEU A 430 29.46 7.30 58.78
N GLU A 431 28.14 7.20 58.58
CA GLU A 431 27.11 7.56 59.57
C GLU A 431 27.23 6.69 60.82
N ASP A 432 27.35 5.36 60.66
CA ASP A 432 27.57 4.42 61.76
C ASP A 432 28.83 4.77 62.56
N LEU A 433 29.91 5.15 61.86
CA LEU A 433 31.15 5.56 62.51
C LEU A 433 30.98 6.88 63.30
N GLN A 434 30.31 7.87 62.71
CA GLN A 434 30.03 9.15 63.36
C GLN A 434 29.18 8.97 64.61
N ASP A 435 28.12 8.16 64.54
CA ASP A 435 27.25 7.85 65.68
C ASP A 435 28.01 7.15 66.81
N ASN A 436 28.89 6.20 66.46
CA ASN A 436 29.73 5.53 67.45
C ASN A 436 30.75 6.49 68.09
N MET A 437 31.31 7.44 67.33
CA MET A 437 32.17 8.49 67.87
C MET A 437 31.41 9.47 68.78
N MET A 438 30.16 9.79 68.45
CA MET A 438 29.27 10.65 69.26
C MET A 438 28.83 9.96 70.57
N LYS A 439 28.64 8.65 70.57
CA LYS A 439 28.35 7.88 71.80
C LYS A 439 29.59 7.75 72.70
N ALA A 440 30.78 7.61 72.11
CA ALA A 440 32.03 7.53 72.86
C ALA A 440 32.35 8.84 73.61
N THR A 441 32.01 9.98 73.02
CA THR A 441 32.14 11.30 73.69
C THR A 441 31.18 11.47 74.88
N LYS A 442 30.12 10.66 74.98
CA LYS A 442 29.18 10.62 76.11
C LYS A 442 29.57 9.60 77.20
N PHE A 443 30.78 9.04 77.14
CA PHE A 443 31.33 8.05 78.08
C PHE A 443 30.57 6.70 78.16
N ASP A 444 29.74 6.37 77.17
CA ASP A 444 28.96 5.13 77.11
C ASP A 444 29.73 4.01 76.38
N PHE A 445 30.84 3.55 76.97
CA PHE A 445 31.82 2.69 76.29
C PHE A 445 31.48 1.19 76.30
N PHE A 446 30.76 0.74 77.33
CA PHE A 446 30.41 -0.68 77.46
C PHE A 446 29.36 -1.09 76.41
N THR A 447 28.39 -0.22 76.12
CA THR A 447 27.44 -0.42 75.03
C THR A 447 28.12 -0.40 73.64
N LEU A 448 29.18 0.41 73.46
CA LEU A 448 29.98 0.44 72.23
C LEU A 448 30.82 -0.83 71.98
N LEU A 449 31.23 -1.50 73.06
CA LEU A 449 31.94 -2.78 72.99
C LEU A 449 30.99 -3.95 72.70
N GLU A 450 29.75 -3.90 73.20
CA GLU A 450 28.71 -4.90 72.96
C GLU A 450 28.00 -4.74 71.60
N THR A 451 27.91 -3.52 71.08
CA THR A 451 27.28 -3.27 69.77
C THR A 451 28.19 -3.81 68.65
N ALA A 452 27.77 -4.92 68.03
CA ALA A 452 28.42 -5.51 66.88
C ALA A 452 28.24 -4.60 65.64
N SER A 453 29.19 -3.70 65.39
CA SER A 453 29.25 -2.97 64.11
C SER A 453 29.82 -3.91 63.06
N SER A 454 29.13 -4.10 61.93
CA SER A 454 29.71 -4.81 60.79
C SER A 454 30.96 -4.09 60.31
N ALA A 455 32.05 -4.84 60.09
CA ALA A 455 33.29 -4.29 59.54
C ALA A 455 33.03 -3.60 58.20
N SER A 456 33.49 -2.35 58.04
CA SER A 456 33.35 -1.64 56.77
C SER A 456 34.06 -2.40 55.64
N ARG A 457 33.44 -2.38 54.45
CA ARG A 457 34.05 -2.95 53.22
C ARG A 457 35.17 -2.07 52.67
N LEU A 458 35.25 -0.83 53.12
CA LEU A 458 36.29 0.13 52.78
C LEU A 458 37.50 -0.07 53.72
N SER A 459 38.68 -0.33 53.16
CA SER A 459 39.89 -0.61 53.93
C SER A 459 40.23 0.50 54.91
N GLU A 460 40.11 1.76 54.51
CA GLU A 460 40.51 2.92 55.31
C GLU A 460 39.51 3.18 56.45
N ILE A 461 38.21 3.00 56.20
CA ILE A 461 37.19 3.11 57.25
C ILE A 461 37.29 1.94 58.22
N ASN A 462 37.53 0.73 57.72
CA ASN A 462 37.72 -0.46 58.55
C ASN A 462 38.99 -0.33 59.42
N MET A 463 40.07 0.21 58.88
CA MET A 463 41.28 0.53 59.65
C MET A 463 40.99 1.56 60.74
N LEU A 464 40.21 2.59 60.44
CA LEU A 464 39.84 3.61 61.42
C LEU A 464 38.90 3.02 62.50
N GLN A 465 37.95 2.17 62.13
CA GLN A 465 37.13 1.39 63.07
C GLN A 465 38.00 0.50 63.98
N TYR A 466 39.04 -0.13 63.41
CA TYR A 466 39.98 -0.97 64.15
C TYR A 466 40.79 -0.16 65.18
N VAL A 467 41.41 0.94 64.76
CA VAL A 467 42.19 1.82 65.64
C VAL A 467 41.30 2.43 66.72
N PHE A 468 40.09 2.89 66.37
CA PHE A 468 39.13 3.45 67.30
C PHE A 468 38.68 2.44 68.37
N ARG A 469 38.34 1.21 67.97
CA ARG A 469 37.99 0.13 68.92
C ARG A 469 39.17 -0.25 69.81
N LYS A 470 40.37 -0.31 69.26
CA LYS A 470 41.60 -0.59 70.05
C LYS A 470 41.84 0.51 71.09
N MET A 471 41.62 1.77 70.73
CA MET A 471 41.70 2.90 71.65
C MET A 471 40.62 2.81 72.74
N ILE A 472 39.35 2.55 72.40
CA ILE A 472 38.28 2.37 73.40
C ILE A 472 38.61 1.21 74.35
N SER A 473 39.10 0.08 73.84
CA SER A 473 39.48 -1.08 74.66
C SER A 473 40.64 -0.76 75.62
N ALA A 474 41.67 -0.05 75.15
CA ALA A 474 42.78 0.40 75.99
C ALA A 474 42.31 1.42 77.05
N PHE A 475 41.37 2.29 76.72
CA PHE A 475 40.81 3.28 77.65
C PHE A 475 39.86 2.66 78.68
N ALA A 476 39.02 1.71 78.27
CA ALA A 476 38.13 0.96 79.16
C ALA A 476 38.93 0.11 80.15
N SER A 477 39.99 -0.56 79.70
CA SER A 477 40.86 -1.35 80.57
C SER A 477 41.66 -0.50 81.57
N THR A 478 42.09 0.71 81.18
CA THR A 478 42.73 1.66 82.11
C THR A 478 41.74 2.24 83.12
N LEU A 479 40.51 2.56 82.74
CA LEU A 479 39.45 2.95 83.68
C LEU A 479 39.13 1.83 84.68
N GLN A 480 39.04 0.58 84.20
CA GLN A 480 38.80 -0.58 85.06
C GLN A 480 39.98 -0.85 86.00
N ALA A 481 41.22 -0.74 85.52
CA ALA A 481 42.42 -0.84 86.33
C ALA A 481 42.49 0.27 87.39
N ASN A 482 42.14 1.50 87.03
CA ASN A 482 42.06 2.62 87.97
C ASN A 482 40.97 2.41 89.03
N ALA A 483 39.78 1.95 88.65
CA ALA A 483 38.71 1.63 89.59
C ALA A 483 39.09 0.48 90.56
N GLN A 484 39.86 -0.50 90.09
CA GLN A 484 40.40 -1.57 90.93
C GLN A 484 41.51 -1.05 91.86
N MET A 485 42.33 -0.09 91.41
CA MET A 485 43.34 0.57 92.26
C MET A 485 42.70 1.43 93.34
N THR A 486 41.59 2.13 93.07
CA THR A 486 40.85 2.86 94.12
C THR A 486 40.31 1.90 95.18
N ARG A 487 39.71 0.77 94.76
CA ARG A 487 39.24 -0.27 95.70
C ARG A 487 40.37 -0.93 96.51
N ARG A 488 41.58 -1.09 95.94
CA ARG A 488 42.75 -1.59 96.69
C ARG A 488 43.37 -0.54 97.60
N GLY A 489 43.31 0.74 97.23
CA GLY A 489 43.72 1.86 98.06
C GLY A 489 42.96 1.90 99.38
N ASP A 490 41.63 1.76 99.31
CA ASP A 490 40.74 1.71 100.49
C ASP A 490 40.96 0.46 101.36
N ALA A 491 41.28 -0.69 100.76
CA ALA A 491 41.62 -1.91 101.52
C ALA A 491 42.99 -1.81 102.22
N SER A 492 43.96 -1.09 101.65
CA SER A 492 45.31 -0.93 102.22
C SER A 492 45.37 0.05 103.39
N THR A 493 44.45 1.03 103.45
CA THR A 493 44.32 1.95 104.60
C THR A 493 43.71 1.22 105.80
N SER A 494 42.77 0.30 105.59
CA SER A 494 42.23 -0.57 106.64
C SER A 494 43.28 -1.52 107.25
N GLY A 495 44.18 -2.09 106.43
CA GLY A 495 45.24 -2.99 106.90
C GLY A 495 46.36 -2.32 107.71
N ARG A 496 46.58 -1.00 107.55
CA ARG A 496 47.62 -0.25 108.29
C ARG A 496 47.17 0.21 109.68
N GLN A 497 45.85 0.31 109.92
CA GLN A 497 45.29 0.60 111.26
C GLN A 497 45.26 -0.63 112.19
N ALA A 498 45.28 -1.85 111.65
CA ALA A 498 45.27 -3.08 112.46
C ALA A 498 46.64 -3.47 113.04
N ARG A 499 47.75 -2.95 112.48
CA ARG A 499 49.13 -3.32 112.90
C ARG A 499 49.75 -2.39 113.94
N SER A 500 49.07 -1.30 114.31
CA SER A 500 49.52 -0.36 115.36
C SER A 500 48.85 -0.57 116.72
N GLN A 501 48.02 -1.60 116.91
CA GLN A 501 47.32 -1.90 118.17
C GLN A 501 47.83 -3.13 118.94
N SER A 502 48.87 -3.84 118.48
CA SER A 502 49.35 -5.07 119.14
C SER A 502 50.73 -4.97 119.82
N VAL A 503 51.23 -3.76 120.10
CA VAL A 503 52.54 -3.53 120.79
C VAL A 503 52.37 -2.75 122.11
N SER A 504 51.15 -2.63 122.65
CA SER A 504 50.90 -1.96 123.94
C SER A 504 49.86 -2.70 124.78
N GLN A 505 50.25 -3.84 125.35
CA GLN A 505 49.67 -4.59 126.49
C GLN A 505 50.44 -5.93 126.54
N ALA A 506 51.12 -6.41 127.58
CA ALA A 506 51.27 -6.04 128.98
C ALA A 506 52.59 -6.74 129.44
N ILE A 507 53.58 -6.03 129.99
CA ILE A 507 53.86 -5.96 131.45
C ILE A 507 52.61 -5.89 132.32
#